data_AF-A0A015SY10-F1
#
_entry.id   AF-A0A015SY10-F1
#
_cell.length_a   1.000
_cell.length_b   1.000
_cell.length_c   1.000
_cell.angle_alpha   90.00
_cell.angle_beta   90.00
_cell.angle_gamma   90.00
#
_symmetry.space_group_name_H-M   'P 1'
#
loop_
_entity.id
_entity.type
_entity.pdbx_description
1 polymer ?
#
loop_
_entity_poly.entity_id
_entity_poly.type
_entity_poly.pdbx_seq_one_letter_code
_entity_poly.pdbx_strand_id
1 'polypeptide(L)'
;FLAITGFLLGGYGFLFLEHYEITAVLLYGTYIFIVVLNMRILINNNNTFLLTLFYKNLPPIIGASILATFFSYYVVGISSAYGVLDMILQPDMVYFGIIFLMGFYKSEYKQYVLIVSILYILMNLVSATGHNIIIIAIGLFYFLYYTYFSQELYEKDRRSVRRFRKVFILLLPLVVICILAFADMGTLFLVKLQNVFSLFSSDVNEIDTSPYVRIATTMNIVDNNKRNFIGLLLGQGFGGYFTDSLNMFAGLNLSDGGWPDLDVRTGRYTRGHDTFATVPLLNGFLGLGILLYMCYKYAIFAKRSYMAYAIFPWIVFTFYFNIIYGIIGICFLYAAEHENLSN
;
A
#
# COMPACT_ATOMS: atom_id res chain seq x y z
N PHE A 1 7.76 3.47 -18.99
CA PHE A 1 7.31 4.88 -18.85
C PHE A 1 7.93 5.52 -17.62
N LEU A 2 7.49 5.20 -16.38
CA LEU A 2 7.94 5.85 -15.14
C LEU A 2 9.46 5.91 -14.95
N ALA A 3 10.17 4.82 -15.31
CA ALA A 3 11.63 4.80 -15.30
C ALA A 3 12.24 5.80 -16.29
N ILE A 4 11.74 5.81 -17.54
CA ILE A 4 12.23 6.67 -18.61
C ILE A 4 11.94 8.13 -18.27
N THR A 5 10.72 8.46 -17.86
CA THR A 5 10.35 9.83 -17.49
C THR A 5 11.13 10.31 -16.26
N GLY A 6 11.24 9.47 -15.23
CA GLY A 6 11.97 9.81 -14.01
C GLY A 6 13.46 10.09 -14.24
N PHE A 7 14.14 9.23 -15.02
CA PHE A 7 15.55 9.42 -15.35
C PHE A 7 15.79 10.54 -16.38
N LEU A 8 14.94 10.72 -17.40
CA LEU A 8 15.14 11.77 -18.41
C LEU A 8 14.88 13.17 -17.85
N LEU A 9 13.76 13.37 -17.15
CA LEU A 9 13.47 14.64 -16.49
C LEU A 9 14.48 14.91 -15.39
N GLY A 10 14.92 13.85 -14.73
CA GLY A 10 15.98 13.95 -13.75
C GLY A 10 17.32 14.39 -14.34
N GLY A 11 17.74 13.75 -15.44
CA GLY A 11 18.93 14.13 -16.21
C GLY A 11 18.86 15.58 -16.72
N TYR A 12 17.68 16.04 -17.12
CA TYR A 12 17.47 17.46 -17.45
C TYR A 12 17.67 18.37 -16.23
N GLY A 13 17.17 17.97 -15.06
CA GLY A 13 17.39 18.68 -13.80
C GLY A 13 18.87 18.84 -13.41
N PHE A 14 19.73 17.85 -13.74
CA PHE A 14 21.18 17.96 -13.54
C PHE A 14 21.84 19.09 -14.35
N LEU A 15 21.25 19.52 -15.47
CA LEU A 15 21.75 20.67 -16.23
C LEU A 15 21.44 22.01 -15.55
N PHE A 16 20.53 22.02 -14.56
CA PHE A 16 20.08 23.18 -13.80
C PHE A 16 20.25 22.91 -12.29
N LEU A 17 21.50 22.67 -11.87
CA LEU A 17 21.92 22.23 -10.52
C LEU A 17 21.31 23.02 -9.35
N GLU A 18 20.87 24.26 -9.53
CA GLU A 18 20.21 25.07 -8.49
C GLU A 18 18.84 24.51 -8.05
N HIS A 19 18.26 23.62 -8.87
CA HIS A 19 16.90 23.10 -8.71
C HIS A 19 16.82 21.57 -8.55
N TYR A 20 17.89 20.93 -8.05
CA TYR A 20 17.96 19.47 -8.11
C TYR A 20 18.71 18.79 -6.96
N GLU A 21 18.11 17.75 -6.38
CA GLU A 21 18.64 17.04 -5.20
C GLU A 21 19.17 15.64 -5.57
N ILE A 22 20.49 15.46 -5.51
CA ILE A 22 21.18 14.23 -5.94
C ILE A 22 20.78 13.02 -5.09
N THR A 23 20.56 13.22 -3.80
CA THR A 23 20.16 12.15 -2.86
C THR A 23 18.83 11.52 -3.26
N ALA A 24 17.89 12.32 -3.76
CA ALA A 24 16.61 11.85 -4.27
C ALA A 24 16.74 11.10 -5.61
N VAL A 25 17.70 11.47 -6.47
CA VAL A 25 18.04 10.68 -7.67
C VAL A 25 18.41 9.27 -7.30
N LEU A 26 19.35 9.12 -6.36
CA LEU A 26 19.88 7.83 -5.96
C LEU A 26 18.78 6.97 -5.33
N LEU A 27 17.95 7.57 -4.47
CA LEU A 27 16.84 6.88 -3.82
C LEU A 27 15.84 6.32 -4.85
N TYR A 28 15.26 7.19 -5.67
CA TYR A 28 14.18 6.81 -6.59
C TYR A 28 14.69 6.01 -7.79
N GLY A 29 15.89 6.35 -8.27
CA GLY A 29 16.59 5.61 -9.32
C GLY A 29 16.90 4.17 -8.90
N THR A 30 17.42 3.97 -7.69
CA THR A 30 17.71 2.63 -7.15
C THR A 30 16.44 1.79 -7.02
N TYR A 31 15.36 2.37 -6.48
CA TYR A 31 14.06 1.70 -6.37
C TYR A 31 13.57 1.19 -7.73
N ILE A 32 13.52 2.07 -8.73
CA ILE A 32 13.01 1.72 -10.06
C ILE A 32 13.91 0.72 -10.76
N PHE A 33 15.23 0.86 -10.62
CA PHE A 33 16.19 -0.07 -11.21
C PHE A 33 15.96 -1.50 -10.70
N ILE A 34 15.86 -1.68 -9.38
CA ILE A 34 15.65 -2.99 -8.76
C ILE A 34 14.29 -3.57 -9.15
N VAL A 35 13.23 -2.77 -9.14
CA VAL A 35 11.89 -3.20 -9.59
C VAL A 35 11.93 -3.68 -11.04
N VAL A 36 12.50 -2.89 -11.95
CA VAL A 36 12.59 -3.24 -13.38
C VAL A 36 13.45 -4.47 -13.60
N LEU A 37 14.57 -4.60 -12.89
CA LEU A 37 15.45 -5.76 -12.99
C LEU A 37 14.71 -7.05 -12.57
N ASN A 38 14.05 -7.04 -11.41
CA ASN A 38 13.28 -8.19 -10.93
C ASN A 38 12.11 -8.54 -11.86
N MET A 39 11.38 -7.53 -12.36
CA MET A 39 10.34 -7.75 -13.38
C MET A 39 10.92 -8.44 -14.62
N ARG A 40 12.06 -7.95 -15.16
CA ARG A 40 12.67 -8.53 -16.36
C ARG A 40 13.16 -9.95 -16.14
N ILE A 41 13.77 -10.24 -14.98
CA ILE A 41 14.22 -11.60 -14.64
C ILE A 41 13.03 -12.56 -14.67
N LEU A 42 11.91 -12.18 -14.06
CA LEU A 42 10.73 -13.04 -13.98
C LEU A 42 9.96 -13.13 -15.30
N ILE A 43 9.78 -12.03 -16.04
CA ILE A 43 9.11 -12.04 -17.35
C ILE A 43 9.88 -12.88 -18.37
N ASN A 44 11.21 -12.86 -18.33
CA ASN A 44 12.03 -13.69 -19.22
C ASN A 44 12.13 -15.14 -18.76
N ASN A 45 11.61 -15.47 -17.58
CA ASN A 45 11.61 -16.82 -17.05
C ASN A 45 10.40 -17.60 -17.59
N ASN A 46 10.59 -18.32 -18.70
CA ASN A 46 9.54 -19.18 -19.27
C ASN A 46 9.44 -20.55 -18.57
N ASN A 47 10.07 -20.74 -17.41
CA ASN A 47 10.10 -22.02 -16.74
C ASN A 47 8.82 -22.25 -15.92
N THR A 48 7.95 -23.13 -16.43
CA THR A 48 6.70 -23.54 -15.78
C THR A 48 6.92 -24.14 -14.39
N PHE A 49 8.02 -24.87 -14.16
CA PHE A 49 8.35 -25.40 -12.84
C PHE A 49 8.55 -24.28 -11.82
N LEU A 50 9.27 -23.22 -12.17
CA LEU A 50 9.48 -22.08 -11.27
C LEU A 50 8.16 -21.35 -11.01
N LEU A 51 7.35 -21.12 -12.04
CA LEU A 51 6.03 -20.50 -11.90
C LEU A 51 5.12 -21.29 -10.94
N THR A 52 5.06 -22.62 -11.08
CA THR A 52 4.31 -23.48 -10.15
C THR A 52 4.90 -23.43 -8.73
N LEU A 53 6.22 -23.34 -8.59
CA LEU A 53 6.88 -23.23 -7.29
C LEU A 53 6.50 -21.92 -6.58
N PHE A 54 6.47 -20.79 -7.29
CA PHE A 54 5.99 -19.51 -6.75
C PHE A 54 4.51 -19.60 -6.36
N TYR A 55 3.65 -20.11 -7.24
CA TYR A 55 2.22 -20.26 -6.98
C TYR A 55 1.94 -21.10 -5.72
N LYS A 56 2.63 -22.23 -5.55
CA LYS A 56 2.40 -23.13 -4.42
C LYS A 56 3.00 -22.62 -3.10
N ASN A 57 4.16 -21.97 -3.13
CA ASN A 57 4.91 -21.65 -1.90
C ASN A 57 4.72 -20.22 -1.38
N LEU A 58 4.38 -19.25 -2.24
CA LEU A 58 4.20 -17.86 -1.77
C LEU A 58 3.11 -17.71 -0.70
N PRO A 59 1.91 -18.31 -0.84
CA PRO A 59 0.90 -18.20 0.21
C PRO A 59 1.37 -18.84 1.54
N PRO A 60 1.86 -20.09 1.60
CA PRO A 60 2.38 -20.65 2.85
C PRO A 60 3.46 -19.78 3.53
N ILE A 61 4.35 -19.14 2.76
CA ILE A 61 5.41 -18.27 3.33
C ILE A 61 4.81 -17.04 4.01
N ILE A 62 3.84 -16.35 3.39
CA ILE A 62 3.20 -15.20 4.06
C ILE A 62 2.41 -15.66 5.27
N GLY A 63 1.64 -16.75 5.15
CA GLY A 63 0.82 -17.19 6.26
C GLY A 63 1.67 -17.67 7.43
N ALA A 64 2.85 -18.26 7.18
CA ALA A 64 3.85 -18.53 8.20
C ALA A 64 4.37 -17.23 8.85
N SER A 65 4.59 -16.17 8.07
CA SER A 65 4.97 -14.85 8.61
C SER A 65 3.89 -14.27 9.54
N ILE A 66 2.61 -14.38 9.17
CA ILE A 66 1.49 -13.91 10.00
C ILE A 66 1.40 -14.73 11.29
N LEU A 67 1.51 -16.06 11.18
CA LEU A 67 1.51 -16.96 12.35
C LEU A 67 2.68 -16.66 13.29
N ALA A 68 3.88 -16.47 12.75
CA ALA A 68 5.07 -16.13 13.53
C ALA A 68 4.89 -14.80 14.26
N THR A 69 4.43 -13.77 13.56
CA THR A 69 4.17 -12.47 14.19
C THR A 69 3.10 -12.54 15.28
N PHE A 70 2.00 -13.27 15.03
CA PHE A 70 0.96 -13.49 16.02
C PHE A 70 1.53 -14.19 17.27
N PHE A 71 2.30 -15.27 17.07
CA PHE A 71 2.93 -16.02 18.16
C PHE A 71 3.92 -15.16 18.94
N SER A 72 4.79 -14.41 18.27
CA SER A 72 5.78 -13.54 18.90
C SER A 72 5.11 -12.51 19.81
N TYR A 73 4.01 -11.90 19.40
CA TYR A 73 3.33 -10.90 20.22
C TYR A 73 2.48 -11.52 21.33
N TYR A 74 1.55 -12.42 20.99
CA TYR A 74 0.55 -12.91 21.94
C TYR A 74 1.05 -14.04 22.85
N VAL A 75 2.09 -14.78 22.46
CA VAL A 75 2.63 -15.91 23.24
C VAL A 75 3.95 -15.54 23.89
N VAL A 76 4.85 -14.90 23.15
CA VAL A 76 6.19 -14.55 23.66
C VAL A 76 6.23 -13.16 24.31
N GLY A 77 5.29 -12.27 23.98
CA GLY A 77 5.25 -10.90 24.50
C GLY A 77 6.24 -9.94 23.84
N ILE A 78 6.70 -10.24 22.61
CA ILE A 78 7.61 -9.37 21.86
C ILE A 78 6.79 -8.27 21.18
N SER A 79 6.97 -7.03 21.63
CA SER A 79 6.40 -5.83 21.01
C SER A 79 7.47 -4.90 20.43
N SER A 80 7.01 -3.94 19.63
CA SER A 80 7.74 -2.76 19.17
C SER A 80 6.99 -1.52 19.65
N ALA A 81 7.56 -0.33 19.48
CA ALA A 81 6.93 0.93 19.87
C ALA A 81 6.69 1.83 18.65
N TYR A 82 5.51 2.46 18.62
CA TYR A 82 5.21 3.58 17.72
C TYR A 82 4.88 4.81 18.57
N GLY A 83 5.88 5.65 18.79
CA GLY A 83 5.80 6.71 19.80
C GLY A 83 5.64 6.09 21.19
N VAL A 84 4.53 6.40 21.87
CA VAL A 84 4.17 5.86 23.19
C VAL A 84 3.31 4.60 23.13
N LEU A 85 2.93 4.15 21.93
CA LEU A 85 2.02 3.01 21.74
C LEU A 85 2.78 1.72 21.51
N ASP A 86 2.38 0.66 22.22
CA ASP A 86 2.81 -0.71 21.93
C ASP A 86 2.26 -1.16 20.57
N MET A 87 3.14 -1.74 19.76
CA MET A 87 2.85 -2.20 18.41
C MET A 87 3.34 -3.63 18.22
N ILE A 88 2.60 -4.41 17.43
CA ILE A 88 3.03 -5.72 16.97
C ILE A 88 4.17 -5.54 15.96
N LEU A 89 5.26 -6.31 16.11
CA LEU A 89 6.36 -6.32 15.14
C LEU A 89 5.93 -7.01 13.84
N GLN A 90 5.47 -6.23 12.87
CA GLN A 90 5.01 -6.75 11.58
C GLN A 90 6.11 -6.66 10.51
N PRO A 91 6.64 -7.79 9.99
CA PRO A 91 7.51 -7.76 8.83
C PRO A 91 6.74 -7.35 7.57
N ASP A 92 7.44 -6.80 6.58
CA ASP A 92 6.88 -6.29 5.33
C ASP A 92 5.96 -7.28 4.59
N MET A 93 6.22 -8.59 4.70
CA MET A 93 5.39 -9.63 4.09
C MET A 93 3.96 -9.69 4.67
N VAL A 94 3.76 -9.32 5.94
CA VAL A 94 2.43 -9.38 6.59
C VAL A 94 1.44 -8.44 5.89
N TYR A 95 1.91 -7.35 5.30
CA TYR A 95 1.07 -6.38 4.58
C TYR A 95 0.36 -6.96 3.35
N PHE A 96 0.90 -8.06 2.80
CA PHE A 96 0.27 -8.80 1.71
C PHE A 96 -0.75 -9.83 2.22
N GLY A 97 -0.97 -9.93 3.54
CA GLY A 97 -1.95 -10.83 4.16
C GLY A 97 -3.39 -10.64 3.67
N ILE A 98 -3.73 -9.45 3.18
CA ILE A 98 -5.02 -9.15 2.55
C ILE A 98 -5.33 -10.07 1.36
N ILE A 99 -4.31 -10.61 0.69
CA ILE A 99 -4.47 -11.56 -0.42
C ILE A 99 -5.19 -12.83 0.03
N PHE A 100 -5.02 -13.26 1.28
CA PHE A 100 -5.69 -14.46 1.80
C PHE A 100 -7.20 -14.31 1.88
N LEU A 101 -7.71 -13.10 2.16
CA LEU A 101 -9.15 -12.86 2.11
C LEU A 101 -9.70 -13.17 0.71
N MET A 102 -8.97 -12.79 -0.34
CA MET A 102 -9.31 -13.13 -1.73
C MET A 102 -9.08 -14.60 -2.07
N GLY A 103 -8.10 -15.24 -1.42
CA GLY A 103 -7.76 -16.65 -1.60
C GLY A 103 -8.79 -17.62 -1.01
N PHE A 104 -9.72 -17.18 -0.14
CA PHE A 104 -10.64 -18.08 0.56
C PHE A 104 -11.45 -19.00 -0.37
N TYR A 105 -11.93 -18.47 -1.51
CA TYR A 105 -12.73 -19.26 -2.45
C TYR A 105 -11.88 -20.06 -3.45
N LYS A 106 -10.61 -19.70 -3.65
CA LYS A 106 -9.78 -20.20 -4.75
C LYS A 106 -8.62 -21.09 -4.32
N SER A 107 -8.14 -20.91 -3.10
CA SER A 107 -7.05 -21.70 -2.58
C SER A 107 -7.49 -23.13 -2.29
N GLU A 108 -6.61 -24.09 -2.57
CA GLU A 108 -6.77 -25.48 -2.18
C GLU A 108 -6.77 -25.64 -0.64
N TYR A 109 -6.15 -24.70 0.09
CA TYR A 109 -5.99 -24.73 1.54
C TYR A 109 -6.99 -23.83 2.29
N LYS A 110 -8.29 -23.99 2.01
CA LYS A 110 -9.36 -23.08 2.51
C LYS A 110 -9.34 -22.83 4.03
N GLN A 111 -9.09 -23.87 4.84
CA GLN A 111 -9.03 -23.74 6.30
C GLN A 111 -7.81 -22.92 6.77
N TYR A 112 -6.64 -23.19 6.20
CA TYR A 112 -5.43 -22.44 6.49
C TYR A 112 -5.59 -20.97 6.13
N VAL A 113 -6.11 -20.68 4.93
CA VAL A 113 -6.37 -19.32 4.46
C VAL A 113 -7.33 -18.58 5.38
N LEU A 114 -8.38 -19.26 5.87
CA LEU A 114 -9.33 -18.68 6.83
C LEU A 114 -8.65 -18.31 8.15
N ILE A 115 -7.90 -19.23 8.76
CA ILE A 115 -7.21 -19.00 10.03
C ILE A 115 -6.23 -17.83 9.90
N VAL A 116 -5.37 -17.86 8.87
CA VAL A 116 -4.40 -16.80 8.61
C VAL A 116 -5.07 -15.44 8.39
N SER A 117 -6.20 -15.41 7.67
CA SER A 117 -6.96 -14.17 7.46
C SER A 117 -7.52 -13.60 8.76
N ILE A 118 -8.05 -14.45 9.65
CA ILE A 118 -8.57 -14.02 10.95
C ILE A 118 -7.44 -13.45 11.81
N LEU A 119 -6.31 -14.17 11.92
CA LEU A 119 -5.16 -13.72 12.68
C LEU A 119 -4.61 -12.39 12.15
N TYR A 120 -4.53 -12.26 10.83
CA TYR A 120 -4.12 -11.02 10.17
C TYR A 120 -5.01 -9.83 10.55
N ILE A 121 -6.34 -10.01 10.53
CA ILE A 121 -7.29 -8.96 10.94
C ILE A 121 -7.09 -8.62 12.43
N LEU A 122 -7.03 -9.62 13.31
CA LEU A 122 -6.86 -9.41 14.76
C LEU A 122 -5.59 -8.62 15.09
N MET A 123 -4.46 -8.98 14.47
CA MET A 123 -3.21 -8.25 14.66
C MET A 123 -3.31 -6.78 14.23
N ASN A 124 -4.02 -6.53 13.12
CA ASN A 124 -4.19 -5.18 12.59
C ASN A 124 -5.17 -4.32 13.42
N LEU A 125 -6.09 -4.91 14.19
CA LEU A 125 -6.90 -4.15 15.16
C LEU A 125 -6.06 -3.50 16.28
N VAL A 126 -4.86 -4.04 16.56
CA VAL A 126 -3.93 -3.48 17.56
C VAL A 126 -2.94 -2.51 16.90
N SER A 127 -2.41 -2.87 15.74
CA SER A 127 -1.17 -2.29 15.19
C SER A 127 -1.28 -1.75 13.76
N ALA A 128 -2.48 -1.65 13.18
CA ALA A 128 -2.59 -1.16 11.81
C ALA A 128 -2.16 0.31 11.69
N THR A 129 -1.20 0.54 10.80
CA THR A 129 -0.86 1.87 10.32
C THR A 129 -1.95 2.40 9.36
N GLY A 130 -1.95 3.71 9.07
CA GLY A 130 -2.96 4.31 8.18
C GLY A 130 -3.06 3.61 6.81
N HIS A 131 -1.92 3.25 6.20
CA HIS A 131 -1.90 2.50 4.94
C HIS A 131 -2.53 1.10 5.08
N ASN A 132 -2.30 0.39 6.21
CA ASN A 132 -2.91 -0.91 6.46
C ASN A 132 -4.42 -0.84 6.59
N ILE A 133 -4.94 0.18 7.28
CA ILE A 133 -6.38 0.38 7.42
C ILE A 133 -7.03 0.49 6.04
N ILE A 134 -6.44 1.28 5.13
CA ILE A 134 -6.98 1.47 3.79
C ILE A 134 -6.85 0.18 2.96
N ILE A 135 -5.72 -0.54 3.01
CA ILE A 135 -5.55 -1.83 2.33
C ILE A 135 -6.62 -2.83 2.76
N ILE A 136 -6.82 -2.96 4.08
CA ILE A 136 -7.80 -3.86 4.66
C ILE A 136 -9.21 -3.41 4.27
N ALA A 137 -9.52 -2.12 4.31
CA ALA A 137 -10.83 -1.60 3.94
C ALA A 137 -11.15 -1.87 2.45
N ILE A 138 -10.23 -1.57 1.53
CA ILE A 138 -10.43 -1.83 0.10
C ILE A 138 -10.57 -3.34 -0.15
N GLY A 139 -9.72 -4.16 0.48
CA GLY A 139 -9.80 -5.62 0.35
C GLY A 139 -11.07 -6.22 0.92
N LEU A 140 -11.52 -5.77 2.09
CA LEU A 140 -12.80 -6.19 2.66
C LEU A 140 -13.96 -5.76 1.77
N PHE A 141 -13.96 -4.51 1.27
CA PHE A 141 -15.01 -4.02 0.38
C PHE A 141 -15.08 -4.83 -0.91
N TYR A 142 -13.95 -5.06 -1.57
CA TYR A 142 -13.90 -5.87 -2.78
C TYR A 142 -14.31 -7.32 -2.52
N PHE A 143 -13.85 -7.93 -1.42
CA PHE A 143 -14.19 -9.30 -1.05
C PHE A 143 -15.69 -9.46 -0.75
N LEU A 144 -16.29 -8.51 -0.02
CA LEU A 144 -17.73 -8.47 0.24
C LEU A 144 -18.51 -8.25 -1.06
N TYR A 145 -18.07 -7.31 -1.90
CA TYR A 145 -18.68 -7.09 -3.20
C TYR A 145 -18.69 -8.38 -4.04
N TYR A 146 -17.54 -9.03 -4.17
CA TYR A 146 -17.40 -10.29 -4.91
C TYR A 146 -18.26 -11.40 -4.31
N THR A 147 -18.30 -11.53 -2.97
CA THR A 147 -19.08 -12.55 -2.26
C THR A 147 -20.59 -12.36 -2.41
N TYR A 148 -21.09 -11.11 -2.42
CA TYR A 148 -22.52 -10.80 -2.43
C TYR A 148 -23.09 -10.63 -3.85
N PHE A 149 -22.32 -10.06 -4.77
CA PHE A 149 -22.82 -9.64 -6.09
C PHE A 149 -22.29 -10.47 -7.27
N SER A 150 -21.26 -11.31 -7.10
CA SER A 150 -20.80 -12.17 -8.19
C SER A 150 -21.74 -13.35 -8.43
N GLN A 151 -22.41 -13.36 -9.59
CA GLN A 151 -23.22 -14.50 -10.05
C GLN A 151 -22.36 -15.73 -10.32
N GLU A 152 -21.22 -15.55 -11.01
CA GLU A 152 -20.26 -16.61 -11.32
C GLU A 152 -19.81 -17.36 -10.06
N LEU A 153 -19.45 -16.62 -9.00
CA LEU A 153 -19.04 -17.23 -7.74
C LEU A 153 -20.21 -17.99 -7.07
N TYR A 154 -21.41 -17.41 -7.12
CA TYR A 154 -22.59 -18.03 -6.53
C TYR A 154 -22.99 -19.33 -7.23
N GLU A 155 -22.82 -19.42 -8.54
CA GLU A 155 -23.08 -20.62 -9.33
C GLU A 155 -22.05 -21.71 -9.04
N LYS A 156 -20.75 -21.36 -9.02
CA LYS A 156 -19.65 -22.29 -8.79
C LYS A 156 -19.56 -22.80 -7.35
N ASP A 157 -19.77 -21.92 -6.36
CA ASP A 157 -19.49 -22.18 -4.93
C ASP A 157 -20.69 -21.90 -4.01
N ARG A 158 -21.91 -22.17 -4.49
CA ARG A 158 -23.19 -21.81 -3.82
C ARG A 158 -23.24 -22.11 -2.32
N ARG A 159 -22.81 -23.32 -1.90
CA ARG A 159 -22.87 -23.75 -0.48
C ARG A 159 -21.91 -22.93 0.37
N SER A 160 -20.68 -22.74 -0.09
CA SER A 160 -19.63 -21.99 0.62
C SER A 160 -20.02 -20.52 0.76
N VAL A 161 -20.51 -19.90 -0.32
CA VAL A 161 -20.98 -18.50 -0.33
C VAL A 161 -22.15 -18.32 0.65
N ARG A 162 -23.17 -19.19 0.61
CA ARG A 162 -24.31 -19.10 1.54
C ARG A 162 -23.88 -19.25 3.00
N ARG A 163 -22.96 -20.17 3.30
CA ARG A 163 -22.44 -20.36 4.66
C ARG A 163 -21.67 -19.11 5.11
N PHE A 164 -20.79 -18.57 4.27
CA PHE A 164 -20.04 -17.36 4.58
C PHE A 164 -20.98 -16.18 4.86
N ARG A 165 -21.95 -15.90 3.97
CA ARG A 165 -22.91 -14.79 4.14
C ARG A 165 -23.66 -14.88 5.47
N LYS A 166 -24.09 -16.08 5.88
CA LYS A 166 -24.75 -16.31 7.18
C LYS A 166 -23.82 -16.04 8.35
N VAL A 167 -22.60 -16.59 8.31
CA VAL A 167 -21.60 -16.41 9.37
C VAL A 167 -21.18 -14.95 9.49
N PHE A 168 -20.97 -14.26 8.38
CA PHE A 168 -20.60 -12.85 8.35
C PHE A 168 -21.68 -11.97 8.99
N ILE A 169 -22.96 -12.16 8.64
CA ILE A 169 -24.07 -11.41 9.25
C ILE A 169 -24.16 -11.68 10.76
N LEU A 170 -23.93 -12.93 11.18
CA LEU A 170 -23.96 -13.31 12.60
C LEU A 170 -22.77 -12.73 13.39
N LEU A 171 -21.59 -12.64 12.76
CA LEU A 171 -20.37 -12.11 13.38
C LEU A 171 -20.25 -10.59 13.29
N LEU A 172 -20.98 -9.92 12.39
CA LEU A 172 -20.91 -8.47 12.21
C LEU A 172 -21.17 -7.70 13.52
N PRO A 173 -22.20 -8.03 14.34
CA PRO A 173 -22.40 -7.36 15.63
C PRO A 173 -21.22 -7.59 16.59
N LEU A 174 -20.62 -8.77 16.59
CA LEU A 174 -19.46 -9.09 17.42
C LEU A 174 -18.24 -8.26 17.00
N VAL A 175 -18.00 -8.10 15.69
CA VAL A 175 -16.93 -7.24 15.16
C VAL A 175 -17.13 -5.80 15.58
N VAL A 176 -18.36 -5.28 15.50
CA VAL A 176 -18.69 -3.92 15.97
C VAL A 176 -18.43 -3.78 17.48
N ILE A 177 -18.89 -4.73 18.28
CA ILE A 177 -18.65 -4.73 19.74
C ILE A 177 -17.15 -4.80 20.04
N CYS A 178 -16.38 -5.62 19.33
CA CYS A 178 -14.92 -5.68 19.49
C CYS A 178 -14.29 -4.32 19.16
N ILE A 179 -14.63 -3.69 18.03
CA ILE A 179 -14.10 -2.37 17.66
C ILE A 179 -14.43 -1.33 18.75
N LEU A 180 -15.66 -1.35 19.28
CA LEU A 180 -16.07 -0.47 20.37
C LEU A 180 -15.32 -0.78 21.68
N ALA A 181 -15.09 -2.05 22.02
CA ALA A 181 -14.32 -2.44 23.20
C ALA A 181 -12.84 -2.10 23.07
N PHE A 182 -12.29 -2.13 21.85
CA PHE A 182 -10.93 -1.66 21.59
C PHE A 182 -10.83 -0.14 21.68
N ALA A 183 -11.91 0.62 21.44
CA ALA A 183 -11.93 2.09 21.46
C ALA A 183 -11.28 2.67 22.74
N ASP A 184 -11.52 2.01 23.87
CA ASP A 184 -11.01 2.41 25.19
C ASP A 184 -9.53 2.05 25.43
N MET A 185 -8.92 1.19 24.59
CA MET A 185 -7.53 0.73 24.74
C MET A 185 -6.49 1.65 24.08
N GLY A 186 -6.91 2.68 23.34
CA GLY A 186 -5.98 3.63 22.70
C GLY A 186 -5.03 3.00 21.68
N THR A 187 -5.45 1.95 20.97
CA THR A 187 -4.58 1.23 20.02
C THR A 187 -4.17 2.10 18.83
N LEU A 188 -3.06 1.75 18.17
CA LEU A 188 -2.58 2.47 16.98
C LEU A 188 -3.65 2.50 15.87
N PHE A 189 -4.39 1.40 15.70
CA PHE A 189 -5.51 1.33 14.75
C PHE A 189 -6.53 2.45 14.99
N LEU A 190 -6.93 2.66 16.25
CA LEU A 190 -7.95 3.64 16.60
C LEU A 190 -7.46 5.07 16.43
N VAL A 191 -6.22 5.35 16.85
CA VAL A 191 -5.59 6.64 16.62
C VAL A 191 -5.54 6.94 15.12
N LYS A 192 -5.14 5.98 14.29
CA LYS A 192 -5.11 6.18 12.84
C LYS A 192 -6.50 6.26 12.22
N LEU A 193 -7.51 5.59 12.79
CA LEU A 193 -8.89 5.70 12.35
C LEU A 193 -9.48 7.08 12.70
N GLN A 194 -9.20 7.62 13.89
CA GLN A 194 -9.54 8.99 14.29
C GLN A 194 -8.90 10.01 13.33
N ASN A 195 -7.63 9.83 12.99
CA ASN A 195 -6.96 10.65 11.98
C ASN A 195 -7.66 10.62 10.61
N VAL A 196 -8.26 9.49 10.22
CA VAL A 196 -9.06 9.44 8.99
C VAL A 196 -10.37 10.20 9.15
N PHE A 197 -11.01 10.12 10.31
CA PHE A 197 -12.26 10.83 10.56
C PHE A 197 -12.11 12.34 10.71
N SER A 198 -10.97 12.84 11.20
CA SER A 198 -10.73 14.28 11.31
C SER A 198 -10.71 14.99 9.95
N LEU A 199 -10.45 14.27 8.85
CA LEU A 199 -10.60 14.78 7.47
C LEU A 199 -12.02 15.24 7.12
N PHE A 200 -13.04 14.77 7.85
CA PHE A 200 -14.43 15.17 7.63
C PHE A 200 -14.86 16.32 8.55
N SER A 201 -13.95 16.89 9.34
CA SER A 201 -14.25 18.11 10.11
C SER A 201 -14.51 19.30 9.17
N SER A 202 -15.43 20.17 9.59
CA SER A 202 -15.69 21.45 8.94
C SER A 202 -14.62 22.51 9.24
N ASP A 203 -13.82 22.33 10.30
CA ASP A 203 -12.72 23.21 10.66
C ASP A 203 -11.38 22.56 10.28
N VAL A 204 -10.59 23.27 9.48
CA VAL A 204 -9.26 22.81 9.03
C VAL A 204 -8.30 22.65 10.21
N ASN A 205 -8.48 23.41 11.29
CA ASN A 205 -7.65 23.32 12.49
C ASN A 205 -7.91 22.06 13.32
N GLU A 206 -9.04 21.40 13.10
CA GLU A 206 -9.39 20.12 13.76
C GLU A 206 -8.87 18.91 12.97
N ILE A 207 -8.31 19.11 11.78
CA ILE A 207 -7.70 18.04 10.99
C ILE A 207 -6.36 17.66 11.63
N ASP A 208 -6.18 16.37 11.94
CA ASP A 208 -4.94 15.89 12.53
C ASP A 208 -3.71 16.20 11.64
N THR A 209 -2.55 16.38 12.26
CA THR A 209 -1.33 16.79 11.55
C THR A 209 -0.93 15.84 10.43
N SER A 210 -1.02 14.52 10.66
CA SER A 210 -0.63 13.51 9.65
C SER A 210 -1.46 13.60 8.35
N PRO A 211 -2.81 13.59 8.38
CA PRO A 211 -3.62 13.78 7.17
C PRO A 211 -3.47 15.19 6.58
N TYR A 212 -3.39 16.24 7.43
CA TYR A 212 -3.20 17.61 6.99
C TYR A 212 -1.91 17.77 6.15
N VAL A 213 -0.77 17.27 6.63
CA VAL A 213 0.52 17.37 5.94
C VAL A 213 0.48 16.68 4.58
N ARG A 214 -0.25 15.56 4.42
CA ARG A 214 -0.42 14.86 3.13
C ARG A 214 -1.22 15.69 2.11
N ILE A 215 -2.28 16.35 2.57
CA ILE A 215 -3.08 17.27 1.74
C ILE A 215 -2.22 18.47 1.33
N ALA A 216 -1.58 19.13 2.31
CA ALA A 216 -0.71 20.27 2.08
C ALA A 216 0.45 19.94 1.13
N THR A 217 1.06 18.76 1.26
CA THR A 217 2.07 18.24 0.32
C THR A 217 1.54 18.21 -1.12
N THR A 218 0.36 17.61 -1.32
CA THR A 218 -0.24 17.49 -2.65
C THR A 218 -0.59 18.86 -3.23
N MET A 219 -1.16 19.76 -2.42
CA MET A 219 -1.51 21.11 -2.83
C MET A 219 -0.27 21.93 -3.22
N ASN A 220 0.79 21.88 -2.42
CA ASN A 220 2.05 22.54 -2.73
C ASN A 220 2.67 22.00 -4.04
N ILE A 221 2.69 20.69 -4.26
CA ILE A 221 3.18 20.10 -5.53
C ILE A 221 2.40 20.67 -6.73
N VAL A 222 1.07 20.79 -6.62
CA VAL A 222 0.24 21.37 -7.68
C VAL A 222 0.54 22.86 -7.84
N ASP A 223 0.63 23.63 -6.75
CA ASP A 223 0.86 25.07 -6.80
C ASP A 223 2.22 25.42 -7.42
N ASN A 224 3.28 24.73 -7.00
CA ASN A 224 4.63 24.85 -7.55
C ASN A 224 4.68 24.64 -9.08
N ASN A 225 3.77 23.83 -9.62
CA ASN A 225 3.73 23.52 -11.06
C ASN A 225 2.54 24.18 -11.79
N LYS A 226 1.71 25.01 -11.14
CA LYS A 226 0.46 25.54 -11.73
C LYS A 226 0.64 26.32 -13.03
N ARG A 227 1.82 26.91 -13.24
CA ARG A 227 2.19 27.65 -14.46
C ARG A 227 2.99 26.81 -15.46
N ASN A 228 3.42 25.61 -15.08
CA ASN A 228 4.19 24.69 -15.90
C ASN A 228 3.36 23.43 -16.19
N PHE A 229 2.57 23.48 -17.26
CA PHE A 229 1.72 22.35 -17.68
C PHE A 229 2.52 21.06 -17.94
N ILE A 230 3.73 21.19 -18.50
CA ILE A 230 4.62 20.04 -18.73
C ILE A 230 5.04 19.42 -17.39
N GLY A 231 5.40 20.26 -16.41
CA GLY A 231 5.73 19.83 -15.05
C GLY A 231 4.55 19.15 -14.33
N LEU A 232 3.32 19.62 -14.52
CA LEU A 232 2.13 18.95 -13.98
C LEU A 232 1.88 17.59 -14.64
N LEU A 233 2.04 17.49 -15.95
CA LEU A 233 1.78 16.24 -16.68
C LEU A 233 2.86 15.19 -16.48
N LEU A 234 4.13 15.58 -16.57
CA LEU A 234 5.27 14.66 -16.60
C LEU A 234 6.08 14.64 -15.30
N GLY A 235 5.83 15.57 -14.38
CA GLY A 235 6.55 15.70 -13.11
C GLY A 235 7.89 16.42 -13.28
N GLN A 236 8.69 16.36 -12.22
CA GLN A 236 9.99 17.01 -12.12
C GLN A 236 11.17 16.04 -12.22
N GLY A 237 10.92 14.74 -12.32
CA GLY A 237 11.95 13.71 -12.39
C GLY A 237 12.60 13.36 -11.05
N PHE A 238 13.52 12.41 -11.08
CA PHE A 238 14.15 11.83 -9.88
C PHE A 238 15.14 12.77 -9.20
N GLY A 239 14.71 13.67 -8.33
CA GLY A 239 15.58 14.72 -7.79
C GLY A 239 14.87 16.07 -7.73
N GLY A 240 13.67 16.13 -8.31
CA GLY A 240 12.73 17.21 -8.09
C GLY A 240 12.29 17.30 -6.63
N TYR A 241 11.90 18.51 -6.25
CA TYR A 241 11.39 18.85 -4.92
C TYR A 241 10.25 19.85 -5.07
N PHE A 242 9.41 19.93 -4.04
CA PHE A 242 8.47 21.03 -3.92
C PHE A 242 8.84 21.91 -2.73
N THR A 243 8.26 23.11 -2.68
CA THR A 243 8.44 24.06 -1.58
C THR A 243 7.08 24.32 -0.92
N ASP A 244 7.06 24.89 0.28
CA ASP A 244 5.81 25.32 0.92
C ASP A 244 5.31 26.65 0.34
N SER A 245 4.97 26.64 -0.95
CA SER A 245 4.52 27.83 -1.69
C SER A 245 3.20 28.41 -1.17
N LEU A 246 2.38 27.57 -0.53
CA LEU A 246 1.11 27.96 0.09
C LEU A 246 1.25 28.32 1.58
N ASN A 247 2.46 28.24 2.15
CA ASN A 247 2.72 28.48 3.57
C ASN A 247 1.85 27.61 4.51
N MET A 248 1.52 26.39 4.07
CA MET A 248 0.65 25.47 4.80
C MET A 248 1.39 24.69 5.88
N PHE A 249 2.72 24.63 5.83
CA PHE A 249 3.54 23.98 6.86
C PHE A 249 4.00 24.92 7.96
N ALA A 250 3.74 26.23 7.84
CA ALA A 250 4.10 27.21 8.85
C ALA A 250 3.54 26.86 10.23
N GLY A 251 4.43 26.82 11.23
CA GLY A 251 4.05 26.51 12.62
C GLY A 251 3.88 25.02 12.94
N LEU A 252 4.04 24.11 11.97
CA LEU A 252 4.04 22.67 12.22
C LEU A 252 5.44 22.16 12.60
N ASN A 253 5.49 21.21 13.54
CA ASN A 253 6.72 20.46 13.80
C ASN A 253 6.87 19.35 12.74
N LEU A 254 7.65 19.61 11.69
CA LEU A 254 7.89 18.66 10.60
C LEU A 254 9.07 17.71 10.85
N SER A 255 9.93 18.02 11.84
CA SER A 255 11.11 17.22 12.18
C SER A 255 10.76 15.86 12.81
N ASP A 256 9.57 15.72 13.39
CA ASP A 256 9.13 14.50 14.10
C ASP A 256 8.45 13.47 13.17
N GLY A 257 9.12 13.14 12.06
CA GLY A 257 8.84 11.87 11.35
C GLY A 257 8.36 11.96 9.90
N GLY A 258 8.36 13.13 9.28
CA GLY A 258 7.95 13.28 7.88
C GLY A 258 9.12 13.34 6.89
N TRP A 259 10.10 14.21 7.18
CA TRP A 259 11.19 14.53 6.28
C TRP A 259 12.53 14.57 7.02
N PRO A 260 13.65 14.33 6.32
CA PRO A 260 14.97 14.59 6.89
C PRO A 260 15.11 16.05 7.33
N ASP A 261 15.85 16.31 8.40
CA ASP A 261 16.10 17.68 8.89
C ASP A 261 16.66 18.62 7.81
N LEU A 262 17.40 18.07 6.84
CA LEU A 262 17.94 18.83 5.72
C LEU A 262 16.82 19.41 4.83
N ASP A 263 15.81 18.60 4.48
CA ASP A 263 14.67 19.02 3.67
C ASP A 263 13.89 20.11 4.41
N VAL A 264 13.68 19.94 5.73
CA VAL A 264 13.01 20.92 6.59
C VAL A 264 13.79 22.24 6.64
N ARG A 265 15.11 22.20 6.85
CA ARG A 265 15.96 23.40 6.93
C ARG A 265 16.05 24.17 5.61
N THR A 266 16.09 23.46 4.50
CA THR A 266 16.23 24.05 3.15
C THR A 266 14.90 24.49 2.56
N GLY A 267 13.78 24.01 3.11
CA GLY A 267 12.44 24.20 2.55
C GLY A 267 12.22 23.48 1.23
N ARG A 268 13.10 22.52 0.89
CA ARG A 268 13.09 21.73 -0.35
C ARG A 268 12.69 20.30 0.00
N TYR A 269 11.43 19.99 -0.19
CA TYR A 269 10.86 18.70 0.17
C TYR A 269 10.99 17.72 -1.00
N THR A 270 11.87 16.74 -0.85
CA THR A 270 12.21 15.80 -1.93
C THR A 270 11.30 14.59 -2.01
N ARG A 271 10.42 14.40 -1.02
CA ARG A 271 9.57 13.21 -0.87
C ARG A 271 8.13 13.59 -0.58
N GLY A 272 7.18 12.90 -1.19
CA GLY A 272 5.81 12.84 -0.67
C GLY A 272 5.72 11.84 0.49
N HIS A 273 4.58 11.80 1.20
CA HIS A 273 4.33 10.81 2.26
C HIS A 273 3.53 9.58 1.80
N ASP A 274 3.14 9.55 0.53
CA ASP A 274 2.45 8.43 -0.13
C ASP A 274 2.69 8.44 -1.63
N THR A 275 2.29 7.35 -2.29
CA THR A 275 2.29 7.22 -3.76
C THR A 275 1.57 8.40 -4.43
N PHE A 276 0.47 8.87 -3.85
CA PHE A 276 -0.39 9.90 -4.45
C PHE A 276 0.24 11.29 -4.47
N ALA A 277 1.20 11.56 -3.59
CA ALA A 277 2.04 12.76 -3.65
C ALA A 277 3.34 12.53 -4.43
N THR A 278 4.03 11.42 -4.16
CA THR A 278 5.36 11.16 -4.74
C THR A 278 5.30 10.95 -6.25
N VAL A 279 4.29 10.26 -6.77
CA VAL A 279 4.20 9.99 -8.21
C VAL A 279 3.91 11.27 -9.00
N PRO A 280 2.95 12.14 -8.62
CA PRO A 280 2.81 13.45 -9.25
C PRO A 280 4.08 14.31 -9.19
N LEU A 281 4.82 14.30 -8.08
CA LEU A 281 6.09 15.02 -7.99
C LEU A 281 7.10 14.54 -9.04
N LEU A 282 7.32 13.22 -9.13
CA LEU A 282 8.41 12.65 -9.94
C LEU A 282 8.00 12.38 -11.40
N ASN A 283 6.74 12.06 -11.65
CA ASN A 283 6.22 11.57 -12.93
C ASN A 283 4.92 12.26 -13.38
N GLY A 284 4.45 13.25 -12.63
CA GLY A 284 3.26 14.03 -12.95
C GLY A 284 1.97 13.22 -12.87
N PHE A 285 0.86 13.87 -13.18
CA PHE A 285 -0.45 13.25 -13.17
C PHE A 285 -0.58 12.14 -14.24
N LEU A 286 0.20 12.19 -15.32
CA LEU A 286 0.24 11.10 -16.29
C LEU A 286 0.82 9.82 -15.67
N GLY A 287 1.90 9.94 -14.89
CA GLY A 287 2.47 8.82 -14.15
C GLY A 287 1.47 8.19 -13.17
N LEU A 288 0.76 9.03 -12.41
CA LEU A 288 -0.28 8.57 -11.48
C LEU A 288 -1.43 7.87 -12.23
N GLY A 289 -1.90 8.46 -13.34
CA GLY A 289 -2.94 7.86 -14.17
C GLY A 289 -2.57 6.47 -14.71
N ILE A 290 -1.32 6.29 -15.16
CA ILE A 290 -0.81 4.99 -15.61
C ILE A 290 -0.80 3.97 -14.47
N LEU A 291 -0.34 4.35 -13.27
CA LEU A 291 -0.34 3.46 -12.12
C LEU A 291 -1.76 3.04 -11.72
N LEU A 292 -2.70 3.99 -11.64
CA LEU A 292 -4.10 3.70 -11.31
C LEU A 292 -4.75 2.80 -12.36
N TYR A 293 -4.46 3.02 -13.65
CA TYR A 293 -4.91 2.15 -14.72
C TYR A 293 -4.38 0.71 -14.59
N MET A 294 -3.11 0.55 -14.19
CA MET A 294 -2.53 -0.76 -13.92
C MET A 294 -3.19 -1.43 -12.71
N CYS A 295 -3.43 -0.70 -11.61
CA CYS A 295 -4.18 -1.20 -10.47
C CYS A 295 -5.57 -1.68 -10.88
N TYR A 296 -6.29 -0.91 -11.68
CA TYR A 296 -7.61 -1.29 -12.19
C TYR A 296 -7.56 -2.58 -13.03
N LYS A 297 -6.59 -2.71 -13.95
CA LYS A 297 -6.40 -3.94 -14.74
C LYS A 297 -6.18 -5.16 -13.87
N TYR A 298 -5.29 -5.05 -12.89
CA TYR A 298 -5.01 -6.16 -11.97
C TYR A 298 -6.17 -6.43 -11.00
N ALA A 299 -6.96 -5.43 -10.63
CA ALA A 299 -8.20 -5.61 -9.87
C ALA A 299 -9.20 -6.50 -10.62
N ILE A 300 -9.37 -6.28 -11.92
CA ILE A 300 -10.19 -7.16 -12.77
C ILE A 300 -9.57 -8.55 -12.85
N PHE A 301 -8.25 -8.64 -13.05
CA PHE A 301 -7.54 -9.91 -13.11
C PHE A 301 -7.60 -10.71 -11.81
N ALA A 302 -7.80 -10.05 -10.66
CA ALA A 302 -7.99 -10.70 -9.37
C ALA A 302 -9.20 -11.65 -9.32
N LYS A 303 -10.20 -11.45 -10.20
CA LYS A 303 -11.29 -12.39 -10.41
C LYS A 303 -10.84 -13.73 -10.99
N ARG A 304 -9.70 -13.78 -11.67
CA ARG A 304 -9.05 -15.02 -12.12
C ARG A 304 -8.07 -15.50 -11.08
N SER A 305 -6.97 -14.80 -10.85
CA SER A 305 -6.01 -15.16 -9.79
C SER A 305 -6.04 -14.22 -8.61
N TYR A 306 -6.31 -14.73 -7.42
CA TYR A 306 -6.35 -13.92 -6.20
C TYR A 306 -4.99 -13.27 -5.87
N MET A 307 -3.88 -13.84 -6.38
CA MET A 307 -2.53 -13.30 -6.22
C MET A 307 -2.34 -11.93 -6.90
N ALA A 308 -3.12 -11.65 -7.96
CA ALA A 308 -3.11 -10.35 -8.64
C ALA A 308 -3.46 -9.18 -7.71
N TYR A 309 -4.13 -9.46 -6.59
CA TYR A 309 -4.47 -8.45 -5.59
C TYR A 309 -3.23 -7.83 -4.89
N ALA A 310 -2.06 -8.47 -5.01
CA ALA A 310 -0.78 -7.92 -4.54
C ALA A 310 -0.42 -6.57 -5.17
N ILE A 311 -1.02 -6.23 -6.32
CA ILE A 311 -0.83 -4.92 -6.96
C ILE A 311 -1.20 -3.77 -6.03
N PHE A 312 -2.19 -3.95 -5.14
CA PHE A 312 -2.71 -2.87 -4.30
C PHE A 312 -1.73 -2.51 -3.17
N PRO A 313 -1.33 -3.44 -2.27
CA PRO A 313 -0.31 -3.15 -1.26
C PRO A 313 0.98 -2.55 -1.84
N TRP A 314 1.36 -2.99 -3.04
CA TRP A 314 2.54 -2.45 -3.70
C TRP A 314 2.30 -1.07 -4.33
N ILE A 315 1.50 -0.98 -5.40
CA ILE A 315 1.42 0.24 -6.21
C ILE A 315 0.72 1.37 -5.46
N VAL A 316 -0.41 1.09 -4.80
CA VAL A 316 -1.21 2.17 -4.20
C VAL A 316 -0.54 2.76 -2.96
N PHE A 317 0.23 1.97 -2.21
CA PHE A 317 0.68 2.38 -0.88
C PHE A 317 2.19 2.55 -0.75
N THR A 318 2.98 1.77 -1.47
CA THR A 318 4.43 1.69 -1.22
C THR A 318 5.30 1.95 -2.44
N PHE A 319 4.68 2.38 -3.55
CA PHE A 319 5.41 2.70 -4.76
C PHE A 319 6.35 3.88 -4.50
N TYR A 320 7.66 3.66 -4.71
CA TYR A 320 8.79 4.51 -4.31
C TYR A 320 9.20 4.54 -2.83
N PHE A 321 8.48 3.87 -1.94
CA PHE A 321 8.76 3.91 -0.50
C PHE A 321 9.37 2.62 0.05
N ASN A 322 8.97 1.47 -0.49
CA ASN A 322 9.46 0.19 0.01
C ASN A 322 9.78 -0.78 -1.13
N ILE A 323 11.08 -1.05 -1.28
CA ILE A 323 11.60 -1.92 -2.33
C ILE A 323 11.26 -3.40 -2.12
N ILE A 324 11.16 -3.82 -0.85
CA ILE A 324 10.79 -5.18 -0.45
C ILE A 324 9.35 -5.44 -0.88
N TYR A 325 8.45 -4.48 -0.71
CA TYR A 325 7.06 -4.58 -1.20
C TYR A 325 7.03 -4.67 -2.71
N GLY A 326 7.90 -3.93 -3.40
CA GLY A 326 8.04 -4.05 -4.85
C GLY A 326 8.41 -5.46 -5.27
N ILE A 327 9.44 -6.05 -4.64
CA ILE A 327 9.88 -7.42 -4.95
C ILE A 327 8.78 -8.43 -4.65
N ILE A 328 8.18 -8.38 -3.46
CA ILE A 328 7.08 -9.29 -3.06
C ILE A 328 5.91 -9.16 -4.04
N GLY A 329 5.51 -7.92 -4.35
CA GLY A 329 4.45 -7.63 -5.32
C GLY A 329 4.71 -8.29 -6.67
N ILE A 330 5.91 -8.10 -7.25
CA ILE A 330 6.29 -8.73 -8.52
C ILE A 330 6.19 -10.26 -8.43
N CYS A 331 6.68 -10.87 -7.35
CA CYS A 331 6.60 -12.32 -7.16
C CYS A 331 5.15 -12.83 -7.17
N PHE A 332 4.22 -12.14 -6.53
CA PHE A 332 2.79 -12.50 -6.58
C PHE A 332 2.17 -12.30 -7.95
N LEU A 333 2.50 -11.20 -8.63
CA LEU A 333 1.98 -10.95 -9.97
C LEU A 333 2.50 -11.98 -10.98
N TYR A 334 3.76 -12.41 -10.84
CA TYR A 334 4.32 -13.51 -11.61
C TYR A 334 3.58 -14.81 -11.30
N ALA A 335 3.39 -15.15 -10.02
CA ALA A 335 2.64 -16.35 -9.63
C ALA A 335 1.19 -16.34 -10.13
N ALA A 336 0.57 -15.16 -10.27
CA ALA A 336 -0.77 -15.01 -10.81
C ALA A 336 -0.88 -15.45 -12.29
N GLU A 337 0.23 -15.46 -13.04
CA GLU A 337 0.26 -15.96 -14.43
C GLU A 337 0.03 -17.47 -14.53
N HIS A 338 0.31 -18.23 -13.47
CA HIS A 338 0.06 -19.67 -13.42
C HIS A 338 -1.40 -20.01 -13.73
N GLU A 339 -2.34 -19.28 -13.13
CA GLU A 339 -3.78 -19.47 -13.35
C GLU A 339 -4.24 -18.95 -14.73
N ASN A 340 -3.43 -18.12 -15.40
CA ASN A 340 -3.71 -17.63 -16.74
C ASN A 340 -3.29 -18.64 -17.82
N LEU A 341 -2.28 -19.46 -17.55
CA LEU A 341 -1.80 -20.51 -18.46
C LEU A 341 -2.55 -21.84 -18.31
N SER A 342 -3.24 -22.04 -17.17
CA SER A 342 -3.96 -23.28 -16.88
C SER A 342 -5.40 -23.33 -17.42
N ASN A 343 -5.86 -22.26 -18.09
CA ASN A 343 -7.15 -22.16 -18.78
C ASN A 343 -6.90 -21.85 -20.24
#